data_AF-A0A5J4RRY6-F1
#
_entry.id   AF-A0A5J4RRY6-F1
#
_cell.length_a   1.000
_cell.length_b   1.000
_cell.length_c   1.000
_cell.angle_alpha   90.00
_cell.angle_beta   90.00
_cell.angle_gamma   90.00
#
_symmetry.space_group_name_H-M   'P 1'
#
loop_
_entity.id
_entity.type
_entity.pdbx_description
1 polymer ?
#
loop_
_entity_poly.entity_id
_entity_poly.type
_entity_poly.pdbx_seq_one_letter_code
_entity_poly.pdbx_strand_id
1 'polypeptide(L)'
;MSCSVQRGLAPSNLPEEVVTERLVPVYLSPDSAMLYALLECDSDKQVVLKEYYELKSQSVQSDFSFENGGVVYKTKTVHDTIYLRARDRIVYKPVPVPGEKVNYLTFWQQFWIYAGRLLLAALVVVLALKKLILK
;
A
#
# COMPACT_ATOMS: atom_id res chain seq x y z
N MET A 1 39.89 50.06 27.79
CA MET A 1 39.47 50.68 26.50
C MET A 1 39.01 49.56 25.60
N SER A 2 37.76 49.65 25.12
CA SER A 2 36.97 48.59 24.49
C SER A 2 37.24 48.53 22.98
N CYS A 3 37.36 47.33 22.40
CA CYS A 3 37.37 47.13 20.96
C CYS A 3 36.01 46.58 20.50
N SER A 4 35.30 47.35 19.67
CA SER A 4 34.08 46.93 18.98
C SER A 4 34.40 46.42 17.58
N VAL A 5 33.82 45.27 17.23
CA VAL A 5 33.87 44.67 15.90
C VAL A 5 33.00 45.48 14.94
N GLN A 6 33.59 46.01 13.86
CA GLN A 6 32.81 46.60 12.77
C GLN A 6 32.08 45.49 12.02
N ARG A 7 30.74 45.50 12.09
CA ARG A 7 29.90 44.68 11.19
C ARG A 7 30.01 45.26 9.79
N GLY A 8 30.52 44.46 8.85
CA GLY A 8 30.52 44.79 7.44
C GLY A 8 29.10 45.02 6.93
N LEU A 9 28.90 46.15 6.25
CA LEU A 9 27.70 46.45 5.49
C LEU A 9 27.58 45.45 4.34
N ALA A 10 26.47 44.73 4.28
CA ALA A 10 26.11 43.93 3.11
C ALA A 10 25.87 44.87 1.90
N PRO A 11 26.35 44.54 0.70
CA PRO A 11 26.08 45.34 -0.49
C PRO A 11 24.58 45.34 -0.81
N SER A 12 23.99 46.53 -0.89
CA SER A 12 22.54 46.79 -1.03
C SER A 12 22.01 46.73 -2.47
N ASN A 13 22.65 45.99 -3.37
CA ASN A 13 22.26 45.94 -4.78
C ASN A 13 21.90 44.51 -5.18
N LEU A 14 20.67 44.12 -4.85
CA LEU A 14 20.00 43.01 -5.52
C LEU A 14 19.54 43.52 -6.90
N PRO A 15 19.83 42.81 -8.00
CA PRO A 15 19.32 43.20 -9.31
C PRO A 15 17.78 43.17 -9.32
N GLU A 16 17.20 44.14 -10.02
CA GLU A 16 15.76 44.28 -10.21
C GLU A 16 15.17 43.02 -10.86
N GLU A 17 13.99 42.60 -10.38
CA GLU A 17 13.34 41.36 -10.80
C GLU A 17 12.98 41.42 -12.29
N VAL A 18 13.73 40.68 -13.11
CA VAL A 18 13.47 40.59 -14.56
C VAL A 18 12.30 39.64 -14.79
N VAL A 19 11.09 40.21 -14.89
CA VAL A 19 9.87 39.47 -15.26
C VAL A 19 9.92 39.18 -16.76
N THR A 20 10.19 37.93 -17.12
CA THR A 20 10.18 37.48 -18.52
C THR A 20 8.98 36.57 -18.76
N GLU A 21 8.12 36.94 -19.69
CA GLU A 21 7.00 36.10 -20.11
C GLU A 21 7.52 34.87 -20.86
N ARG A 22 7.29 33.69 -20.29
CA ARG A 22 7.63 32.41 -20.88
C ARG A 22 6.36 31.66 -21.24
N LEU A 23 6.27 31.20 -22.48
CA LEU A 23 5.25 30.22 -22.87
C LEU A 23 5.51 28.90 -22.13
N VAL A 24 4.63 28.56 -21.19
CA VAL A 24 4.64 27.29 -20.48
C VAL A 24 3.78 26.31 -21.30
N PRO A 25 4.34 25.18 -21.77
CA PRO A 25 3.52 24.17 -22.43
C PRO A 25 2.50 23.63 -21.43
N VAL A 26 1.22 23.67 -21.79
CA VAL A 26 0.18 22.97 -21.05
C VAL A 26 0.39 21.48 -21.30
N TYR A 27 0.93 20.80 -20.29
CA TYR A 27 1.03 19.35 -20.33
C TYR A 27 -0.38 18.77 -20.22
N LEU A 28 -0.94 18.36 -21.35
CA LEU A 28 -2.07 17.43 -21.32
C LEU A 28 -1.62 16.19 -20.56
N SER A 29 -2.48 15.70 -19.67
CA SER A 29 -2.27 14.42 -18.99
C SER A 29 -2.03 13.31 -20.03
N PRO A 30 -1.23 12.29 -19.70
CA PRO A 30 -0.87 11.23 -20.64
C PRO A 30 -2.07 10.57 -21.32
N ASP A 31 -3.25 10.59 -20.70
CA ASP A 31 -4.46 9.94 -21.23
C ASP A 31 -5.53 10.95 -21.66
N SER A 32 -5.13 12.12 -22.17
CA SER A 32 -6.05 13.21 -22.48
C SER A 32 -5.96 13.69 -23.93
N ALA A 33 -7.11 14.04 -24.47
CA ALA A 33 -7.26 14.69 -25.76
C ALA A 33 -8.26 15.84 -25.66
N MET A 34 -7.95 16.94 -26.33
CA MET A 34 -8.76 18.13 -26.44
C MET A 34 -9.14 18.34 -27.90
N LEU A 35 -10.43 18.50 -28.16
CA LEU A 35 -10.99 18.84 -29.47
C LEU A 35 -11.57 20.25 -29.41
N TYR A 36 -11.18 21.08 -30.37
CA TYR A 36 -11.83 22.35 -30.69
C TYR A 36 -12.45 22.24 -32.08
N ALA A 37 -13.73 22.61 -32.23
CA ALA A 37 -14.41 22.62 -33.50
C ALA A 37 -15.35 23.83 -33.59
N LEU A 38 -15.25 24.58 -34.68
CA LEU A 38 -16.12 25.71 -34.99
C LEU A 38 -17.14 25.29 -36.04
N LEU A 39 -18.41 25.30 -35.65
CA LEU A 39 -19.55 24.97 -36.50
C LEU A 39 -20.29 26.26 -36.86
N GLU A 40 -20.55 26.47 -38.15
CA GLU A 40 -21.34 27.59 -38.65
C GLU A 40 -22.55 27.10 -39.43
N CYS A 41 -23.59 27.92 -39.52
CA CYS A 41 -24.72 27.66 -40.40
C CYS A 41 -24.52 28.43 -41.70
N ASP A 42 -24.53 27.71 -42.82
CA ASP A 42 -24.54 28.32 -44.15
C ASP A 42 -25.90 28.96 -44.46
N SER A 43 -25.96 29.76 -45.52
CA SER A 43 -27.16 30.43 -46.04
C SER A 43 -28.29 29.45 -46.36
N ASP A 44 -27.94 28.21 -46.73
CA ASP A 44 -28.87 27.10 -46.97
C ASP A 44 -29.30 26.36 -45.69
N LYS A 45 -29.02 26.94 -44.50
CA LYS A 45 -29.33 26.40 -43.16
C LYS A 45 -28.67 25.04 -42.87
N GLN A 46 -27.58 24.73 -43.57
CA GLN A 46 -26.77 23.54 -43.31
C GLN A 46 -25.66 23.87 -42.32
N VAL A 47 -25.40 22.96 -41.38
CA VAL A 47 -24.28 23.10 -40.45
C VAL A 47 -23.01 22.68 -41.17
N VAL A 48 -22.02 23.57 -41.20
CA VAL A 48 -20.72 23.37 -41.82
C VAL A 48 -19.61 23.46 -40.77
N LEU A 49 -18.59 22.60 -40.92
CA LEU A 49 -17.39 22.65 -40.10
C LEU A 49 -16.41 23.67 -40.71
N LYS A 50 -16.14 24.76 -39.99
CA LYS A 50 -15.26 25.84 -40.46
C LYS A 50 -13.81 25.65 -40.05
N GLU A 51 -13.61 25.25 -38.81
CA GLU A 51 -12.29 25.05 -38.24
C GLU A 51 -12.35 23.88 -37.26
N TYR A 52 -11.30 23.07 -37.24
CA TYR A 52 -11.13 22.07 -36.21
C TYR A 52 -9.65 21.96 -35.83
N TYR A 53 -9.43 21.71 -34.56
CA TYR A 53 -8.12 21.54 -33.99
C TYR A 53 -8.15 20.45 -32.92
N GLU A 54 -7.17 19.58 -32.96
CA GLU A 54 -7.03 18.46 -32.04
C GLU A 54 -5.66 18.51 -31.38
N LEU A 55 -5.66 18.42 -30.05
CA LEU A 55 -4.47 18.17 -29.24
C LEU A 55 -4.65 16.85 -28.51
N LYS A 56 -3.71 15.92 -28.69
CA LYS A 56 -3.73 14.64 -28.00
C LYS A 56 -2.35 14.23 -27.53
N SER A 57 -2.32 13.46 -26.46
CA SER A 57 -1.14 12.76 -26.01
C SER A 57 -0.81 11.57 -26.93
N GLN A 58 0.44 11.10 -26.89
CA GLN A 58 0.94 10.04 -27.77
C GLN A 58 0.22 8.69 -27.58
N SER A 59 -0.28 8.41 -26.38
CA SER A 59 -1.01 7.19 -26.03
C SER A 59 -2.50 7.24 -26.38
N VAL A 60 -3.03 8.37 -26.86
CA VAL A 60 -4.44 8.50 -27.23
C VAL A 60 -4.59 8.45 -28.76
N GLN A 61 -5.32 7.43 -29.22
CA GLN A 61 -5.83 7.35 -30.59
C GLN A 61 -7.20 8.01 -30.65
N SER A 62 -7.51 8.69 -31.75
CA SER A 62 -8.76 9.41 -31.90
C SER A 62 -9.26 9.36 -33.34
N ASP A 63 -10.58 9.27 -33.50
CA ASP A 63 -11.29 9.32 -34.77
C ASP A 63 -12.33 10.43 -34.70
N PHE A 64 -12.29 11.34 -35.69
CA PHE A 64 -13.25 12.43 -35.84
C PHE A 64 -14.07 12.22 -37.12
N SER A 65 -15.40 12.27 -37.00
CA SER A 65 -16.32 12.26 -38.14
C SER A 65 -17.32 13.41 -38.01
N PHE A 66 -17.62 14.04 -39.14
CA PHE A 66 -18.64 15.07 -39.28
C PHE A 66 -19.58 14.68 -40.42
N GLU A 67 -20.81 14.31 -40.06
CA GLU A 67 -21.83 13.89 -41.02
C GLU A 67 -23.17 14.57 -40.69
N ASN A 68 -23.80 15.19 -41.69
CA ASN A 68 -25.13 15.80 -41.59
C ASN A 68 -25.29 16.78 -40.40
N GLY A 69 -24.26 17.56 -40.09
CA GLY A 69 -24.26 18.51 -38.97
C GLY A 69 -24.03 17.89 -37.59
N GLY A 70 -23.86 16.57 -37.50
CA GLY A 70 -23.47 15.86 -36.29
C GLY A 70 -21.96 15.67 -36.21
N VAL A 71 -21.38 15.96 -35.03
CA VAL A 71 -19.97 15.68 -34.73
C VAL A 71 -19.89 14.39 -33.91
N VAL A 72 -19.14 13.42 -34.40
CA VAL A 72 -18.79 12.19 -33.67
C VAL A 72 -17.29 12.18 -33.42
N TYR A 73 -16.92 12.23 -32.15
CA TYR A 73 -15.53 12.18 -31.72
C TYR A 73 -15.32 10.96 -30.83
N LYS A 74 -14.45 10.04 -31.27
CA LYS A 74 -14.11 8.81 -30.54
C LYS A 74 -12.65 8.89 -30.10
N THR A 75 -12.40 8.54 -28.85
CA THR A 75 -11.05 8.45 -28.30
C THR A 75 -10.80 7.07 -27.72
N LYS A 76 -9.58 6.57 -27.88
CA LYS A 76 -9.13 5.30 -27.35
C LYS A 76 -7.72 5.45 -26.81
N THR A 77 -7.57 5.27 -25.50
CA THR A 77 -6.26 5.29 -24.85
C THR A 77 -5.60 3.92 -24.95
N VAL A 78 -4.48 3.83 -25.67
CA VAL A 78 -3.64 2.65 -25.70
C VAL A 78 -2.71 2.72 -24.49
N HIS A 79 -2.94 1.82 -23.53
CA HIS A 79 -2.11 1.75 -22.32
C HIS A 79 -0.92 0.83 -22.62
N ASP A 80 0.30 1.37 -22.50
CA ASP A 80 1.48 0.51 -22.47
C ASP A 80 1.49 -0.26 -21.15
N THR A 81 1.49 -1.59 -21.22
CA THR A 81 1.62 -2.44 -20.03
C THR A 81 3.05 -2.34 -19.50
N ILE A 82 3.27 -1.46 -18.53
CA ILE A 82 4.55 -1.37 -17.83
C ILE A 82 4.65 -2.55 -16.86
N TYR A 83 5.51 -3.52 -17.18
CA TYR A 83 5.87 -4.60 -16.26
C TYR A 83 6.84 -4.09 -15.19
N LEU A 84 6.33 -3.76 -14.01
CA LEU A 84 7.16 -3.44 -12.85
C LEU A 84 7.76 -4.73 -12.27
N ARG A 85 9.09 -4.86 -12.32
CA ARG A 85 9.79 -6.01 -11.73
C ARG A 85 9.70 -5.97 -10.20
N ALA A 86 8.81 -6.77 -9.61
CA ALA A 86 8.76 -6.98 -8.17
C ALA A 86 9.95 -7.84 -7.71
N ARG A 87 10.60 -7.46 -6.62
CA ARG A 87 11.56 -8.32 -5.91
C ARG A 87 10.92 -8.75 -4.58
N ASP A 88 10.51 -10.00 -4.52
CA ASP A 88 9.96 -10.56 -3.30
C ASP A 88 11.08 -10.99 -2.35
N ARG A 89 10.98 -10.59 -1.08
CA ARG A 89 11.93 -10.99 -0.03
C ARG A 89 11.18 -11.81 1.01
N ILE A 90 11.49 -13.10 1.09
CA ILE A 90 10.98 -13.99 2.12
C ILE A 90 11.77 -13.73 3.42
N VAL A 91 11.08 -13.27 4.47
CA VAL A 91 11.67 -13.04 5.79
C VAL A 91 11.19 -14.15 6.73
N TYR A 92 12.10 -15.06 7.07
CA TYR A 92 11.82 -16.12 8.04
C TYR A 92 11.82 -15.53 9.45
N LYS A 93 10.68 -15.62 10.14
CA LYS A 93 10.56 -15.29 11.56
C LYS A 93 10.63 -16.59 12.36
N PRO A 94 11.62 -16.77 13.26
CA PRO A 94 11.65 -17.94 14.12
C PRO A 94 10.45 -17.89 15.08
N VAL A 95 9.58 -18.90 15.00
CA VAL A 95 8.48 -19.09 15.94
C VAL A 95 9.02 -19.94 17.10
N PRO A 96 8.88 -19.51 18.36
CA PRO A 96 9.26 -20.34 19.48
C PRO A 96 8.36 -21.57 19.51
N VAL A 97 8.92 -22.73 19.17
CA VAL A 97 8.27 -24.01 19.41
C VAL A 97 8.18 -24.21 20.92
N PRO A 98 6.99 -24.45 21.49
CA PRO A 98 6.90 -24.83 22.89
C PRO A 98 7.72 -26.10 23.05
N GLY A 99 8.72 -26.05 23.93
CA GLY A 99 9.60 -27.19 24.20
C GLY A 99 8.79 -28.44 24.55
N GLU A 100 9.39 -29.61 24.31
CA GLU A 100 8.78 -30.90 24.67
C GLU A 100 8.27 -30.84 26.11
N LYS A 101 6.97 -31.12 26.29
CA LYS A 101 6.35 -31.14 27.62
C LYS A 101 6.96 -32.29 28.40
N VAL A 102 8.01 -31.99 29.18
CA VAL A 102 8.64 -32.96 30.07
C VAL A 102 7.59 -33.40 31.09
N ASN A 103 7.32 -34.70 31.15
CA ASN A 103 6.26 -35.28 31.98
C ASN A 103 6.70 -35.28 33.45
N TYR A 104 6.47 -34.18 34.15
CA TYR A 104 6.64 -34.12 35.61
C TYR A 104 5.38 -34.59 36.31
N LEU A 105 5.55 -35.42 37.35
CA LEU A 105 4.44 -35.76 38.24
C LEU A 105 3.99 -34.49 38.95
N THR A 106 2.69 -34.18 38.86
CA THR A 106 2.15 -33.06 39.62
C THR A 106 2.20 -33.39 41.11
N PHE A 107 2.38 -32.36 41.94
CA PHE A 107 2.36 -32.53 43.41
C PHE A 107 1.12 -33.31 43.88
N TRP A 108 -0.03 -33.05 43.23
CA TRP A 108 -1.29 -33.74 43.53
C TRP A 108 -1.25 -35.23 43.17
N GLN A 109 -0.74 -35.59 41.98
CA GLN A 109 -0.54 -36.99 41.62
C GLN A 109 0.40 -37.70 42.60
N GLN A 110 1.48 -37.02 43.00
CA GLN A 110 2.43 -37.59 43.94
C GLN A 110 1.82 -37.80 45.33
N PHE A 111 0.99 -36.87 45.80
CA PHE A 111 0.22 -37.02 47.04
C PHE A 111 -0.67 -38.26 47.03
N TRP A 112 -1.47 -38.46 45.97
CA TRP A 112 -2.37 -39.61 45.86
C TRP A 112 -1.63 -40.94 45.76
N ILE A 113 -0.47 -40.97 45.08
CA ILE A 113 0.38 -42.16 45.02
C ILE A 113 0.88 -42.53 46.42
N TYR A 114 1.35 -41.57 47.21
CA TYR A 114 1.80 -41.83 48.57
C TYR A 114 0.66 -42.28 49.49
N ALA A 115 -0.49 -41.60 49.42
CA ALA A 115 -1.68 -41.97 50.19
C ALA A 115 -2.13 -43.40 49.87
N GLY A 116 -2.18 -43.77 48.58
CA GLY A 116 -2.51 -45.12 48.14
C GLY A 116 -1.53 -46.18 48.65
N ARG A 117 -0.22 -45.90 48.64
CA ARG A 117 0.81 -46.81 49.17
C ARG A 117 0.66 -47.04 50.67
N LEU A 118 0.39 -45.98 51.43
CA LEU A 118 0.15 -46.08 52.87
C LEU A 118 -1.10 -46.90 53.18
N LEU A 119 -2.18 -46.70 52.42
CA LEU A 119 -3.42 -47.46 52.57
C LEU A 119 -3.22 -48.96 52.30
N LEU A 120 -2.48 -49.28 51.23
CA LEU A 120 -2.15 -50.66 50.87
C LEU A 120 -1.30 -51.33 51.95
N ALA A 121 -0.29 -50.63 52.48
CA ALA A 121 0.54 -51.12 53.58
C ALA A 121 -0.29 -51.37 54.85
N ALA A 122 -1.18 -50.43 55.21
CA ALA A 122 -2.07 -50.59 56.36
C ALA A 122 -3.00 -51.81 56.19
N LEU A 123 -3.54 -52.02 54.99
CA LEU A 123 -4.38 -53.18 54.67
C LEU A 123 -3.62 -54.50 54.87
N VAL A 124 -2.37 -54.59 54.39
CA VAL A 124 -1.52 -55.77 54.58
C VAL A 124 -1.26 -56.04 56.06
N VAL A 125 -0.97 -55.00 56.86
CA VAL A 125 -0.76 -55.13 58.31
C VAL A 125 -2.02 -55.61 59.01
N VAL A 126 -3.19 -55.04 58.69
CA VAL A 126 -4.48 -55.45 59.26
C VAL A 126 -4.80 -56.91 58.93
N LEU A 127 -4.58 -57.35 57.69
CA LEU A 127 -4.78 -58.75 57.30
C LEU A 127 -3.81 -59.70 58.01
N ALA A 128 -2.54 -59.30 58.19
CA ALA A 128 -1.55 -60.08 58.92
C ALA A 128 -1.94 -60.22 60.40
N LEU A 129 -2.35 -59.13 61.06
CA LEU A 129 -2.83 -59.15 62.44
C LEU A 129 -4.09 -60.00 62.59
N LYS A 130 -5.07 -59.85 61.69
CA LYS A 130 -6.29 -60.66 61.71
C LYS A 130 -5.97 -62.15 61.54
N LYS A 131 -5.03 -62.50 60.65
CA LYS A 131 -4.56 -63.89 60.46
C LYS A 131 -3.83 -64.44 61.68
N LEU A 132 -3.15 -63.59 62.45
CA LEU A 132 -2.41 -63.97 63.66
C LEU A 132 -3.31 -64.11 64.90
N ILE A 133 -4.41 -63.35 64.96
CA ILE A 133 -5.39 -63.38 66.06
C ILE A 133 -6.45 -64.48 65.85
N LEU A 134 -6.75 -64.84 64.60
CA LEU A 134 -7.76 -65.85 64.24
C LEU A 134 -7.17 -67.27 64.05
N LYS A 135 -5.93 -67.48 64.49
CA LYS A 135 -5.22 -68.77 64.50
C LYS A 135 -4.98 -69.21 65.94
#